data_AF-A0A2G9GJL3-F1
#
_entry.id   AF-A0A2G9GJL3-F1
#
_cell.length_a   1.000
_cell.length_b   1.000
_cell.length_c   1.000
_cell.angle_alpha   90.00
_cell.angle_beta   90.00
_cell.angle_gamma   90.00
#
_symmetry.space_group_name_H-M   'P 1'
#
loop_
_entity.id
_entity.type
_entity.pdbx_description
1 polymer ?
#
loop_
_entity_poly.entity_id
_entity_poly.type
_entity_poly.pdbx_seq_one_letter_code
_entity_poly.pdbx_strand_id
1 'polypeptide(L)'
;MSTFFAYAVLFCYLVNPICSIVQLKSGSSSFPDSPARFSRGLNGSIICGGLRLADPLDACSSLLNEVEYSDAESATIALIVRGKCAFEEKIRNAQEAGFRAAIVYDDQRNHNLISMMGNPEGIRIYAVFVSNVAGEILREHAQAVGDECCIISVLDETAWTVLVISFISVLAVMSLLATIFFTYNHWRTSKKTKPVVDVKVFDILPSITFGSQNLISHIGETCVICLEDYKYGENLKVLPCQHDFHASCVKSWLTKWATFCPICKHDIRT
;
A
#
# COMPACT_ATOMS: atom_id res chain seq x y z
N MET A 1 -13.70 9.63 6.89
CA MET A 1 -14.12 8.24 7.19
C MET A 1 -14.46 7.44 5.93
N SER A 2 -15.10 8.04 4.91
CA SER A 2 -15.45 7.37 3.65
C SER A 2 -14.27 6.96 2.77
N THR A 3 -13.19 7.75 2.75
CA THR A 3 -12.00 7.47 1.95
C THR A 3 -11.23 6.23 2.44
N PHE A 4 -11.11 6.08 3.75
CA PHE A 4 -10.39 4.96 4.37
C PHE A 4 -11.09 3.62 4.12
N PHE A 5 -12.43 3.62 4.15
CA PHE A 5 -13.24 2.43 3.85
C PHE A 5 -13.14 2.05 2.37
N ALA A 6 -13.13 3.04 1.46
CA ALA A 6 -12.91 2.81 0.03
C ALA A 6 -11.52 2.20 -0.26
N TYR A 7 -10.46 2.68 0.40
CA TYR A 7 -9.12 2.13 0.24
C TYR A 7 -8.98 0.72 0.83
N ALA A 8 -9.61 0.43 1.98
CA ALA A 8 -9.60 -0.91 2.57
C ALA A 8 -10.34 -1.93 1.68
N VAL A 9 -11.49 -1.54 1.11
CA VAL A 9 -12.22 -2.38 0.16
C VAL A 9 -11.41 -2.59 -1.13
N LEU A 10 -10.81 -1.54 -1.69
CA LEU A 10 -9.95 -1.64 -2.88
C LEU A 10 -8.72 -2.53 -2.61
N PHE A 11 -8.14 -2.45 -1.42
CA PHE A 11 -7.02 -3.30 -1.00
C PHE A 11 -7.44 -4.77 -0.88
N CYS A 12 -8.60 -5.07 -0.30
CA CYS A 12 -9.11 -6.44 -0.24
C CYS A 12 -9.42 -7.05 -1.63
N TYR A 13 -9.83 -6.23 -2.61
CA TYR A 13 -10.00 -6.69 -4.00
C TYR A 13 -8.68 -6.96 -4.73
N LEU A 14 -7.57 -6.34 -4.29
CA LEU A 14 -6.26 -6.44 -4.93
C LEU A 14 -5.34 -7.51 -4.31
N VAL A 15 -5.70 -8.06 -3.14
CA VAL A 15 -4.97 -9.12 -2.45
C VAL A 15 -5.70 -10.46 -2.63
N ASN A 16 -5.85 -10.91 -3.88
CA ASN A 16 -6.14 -12.31 -4.13
C ASN A 16 -4.81 -13.08 -4.22
N PRO A 17 -4.58 -14.10 -3.38
CA PRO A 17 -3.38 -14.91 -3.49
C PRO A 17 -3.31 -15.57 -4.87
N ILE A 18 -2.10 -15.59 -5.42
CA ILE A 18 -1.77 -16.16 -6.73
C ILE A 18 -1.77 -17.69 -6.57
N CYS A 19 -2.92 -18.30 -6.84
CA CYS A 19 -3.01 -19.74 -7.03
C CYS A 19 -3.57 -19.97 -8.43
N SER A 20 -2.95 -20.85 -9.19
CA SER A 20 -3.72 -21.53 -10.23
C SER A 20 -4.80 -22.37 -9.54
N ILE A 21 -5.94 -22.51 -10.22
CA ILE A 21 -7.07 -23.26 -9.72
C ILE A 21 -7.48 -24.30 -10.75
N VAL A 22 -7.66 -25.53 -10.27
CA VAL A 22 -8.33 -26.60 -11.01
C VAL A 22 -9.81 -26.52 -10.68
N GLN A 23 -10.65 -26.29 -11.69
CA GLN A 23 -12.09 -26.18 -11.55
C GLN A 23 -12.79 -27.31 -12.31
N LEU A 24 -13.64 -28.04 -11.60
CA LEU A 24 -14.51 -29.04 -12.19
C LEU A 24 -15.88 -28.41 -12.51
N LYS A 25 -16.35 -28.55 -13.76
CA LYS A 25 -17.64 -27.95 -14.17
C LYS A 25 -18.84 -28.67 -13.54
N SER A 26 -18.83 -30.00 -13.47
CA SER A 26 -19.99 -30.82 -13.07
C SER A 26 -20.34 -30.81 -11.57
N GLY A 27 -19.61 -30.05 -10.76
CA GLY A 27 -19.93 -29.83 -9.34
C GLY A 27 -19.65 -28.42 -8.84
N SER A 28 -19.24 -27.49 -9.74
CA SER A 28 -18.73 -26.16 -9.37
C SER A 28 -17.66 -26.20 -8.26
N SER A 29 -16.88 -27.29 -8.18
CA SER A 29 -15.82 -27.47 -7.20
C SER A 29 -14.51 -26.90 -7.75
N SER A 30 -13.76 -26.24 -6.88
CA SER A 30 -12.48 -25.62 -7.20
C SER A 30 -11.42 -26.10 -6.22
N PHE A 31 -10.26 -26.47 -6.72
CA PHE A 31 -9.16 -27.00 -5.95
C PHE A 31 -7.93 -26.12 -6.11
N PRO A 32 -7.23 -25.78 -5.01
CA PRO A 32 -5.96 -25.08 -5.09
C PRO A 32 -4.92 -26.00 -5.72
N ASP A 33 -4.09 -25.45 -6.60
CA ASP A 33 -3.03 -26.19 -7.27
C ASP A 33 -1.70 -25.43 -7.29
N SER A 34 -0.62 -26.15 -7.59
CA SER A 34 0.72 -25.59 -7.76
C SER A 34 1.24 -25.90 -9.17
N PRO A 35 1.55 -24.88 -10.00
CA PRO A 35 2.02 -25.11 -11.36
C PRO A 35 3.43 -25.71 -11.40
N ALA A 36 3.69 -26.59 -12.38
CA ALA A 36 5.03 -27.10 -12.66
C ALA A 36 5.89 -25.99 -13.28
N ARG A 37 7.01 -25.66 -12.61
CA ARG A 37 7.93 -24.59 -13.06
C ARG A 37 8.67 -24.92 -14.36
N PHE A 38 8.67 -26.18 -14.77
CA PHE A 38 9.30 -26.67 -16.00
C PHE A 38 8.29 -26.88 -17.13
N SER A 39 6.99 -26.72 -16.86
CA SER A 39 5.95 -26.89 -17.88
C SER A 39 5.74 -25.61 -18.68
N ARG A 40 4.99 -25.69 -19.78
CA ARG A 40 4.67 -24.51 -20.59
C ARG A 40 3.81 -23.53 -19.80
N GLY A 41 4.34 -22.34 -19.50
CA GLY A 41 3.55 -21.26 -18.90
C GLY A 41 2.31 -20.90 -19.74
N LEU A 42 1.20 -20.67 -19.05
CA LEU A 42 -0.02 -20.11 -19.62
C LEU A 42 0.01 -18.61 -19.37
N ASN A 43 0.14 -17.79 -20.41
CA ASN A 43 0.15 -16.32 -20.30
C ASN A 43 -1.26 -15.80 -19.97
N GLY A 44 -1.83 -16.21 -18.83
CA GLY A 44 -3.21 -15.89 -18.43
C GLY A 44 -4.27 -16.67 -19.18
N SER A 45 -3.88 -17.73 -19.88
CA SER A 45 -4.79 -18.58 -20.63
C SER A 45 -5.41 -19.65 -19.73
N ILE A 46 -6.65 -20.03 -20.07
CA ILE A 46 -7.37 -21.14 -19.44
C ILE A 46 -7.26 -22.36 -20.36
N ILE A 47 -7.02 -23.54 -19.80
CA ILE A 47 -7.14 -24.82 -20.52
C ILE A 47 -8.34 -25.56 -19.97
N CYS A 48 -9.35 -25.77 -20.81
CA CYS A 48 -10.52 -26.58 -20.46
C CYS A 48 -10.66 -27.80 -21.38
N GLY A 49 -11.12 -28.90 -20.83
CA GLY A 49 -11.74 -29.98 -21.57
C GLY A 49 -11.80 -31.27 -20.79
N GLY A 50 -11.86 -32.41 -21.49
CA GLY A 50 -12.16 -33.71 -20.88
C GLY A 50 -11.05 -34.18 -19.95
N LEU A 51 -11.42 -34.54 -18.72
CA LEU A 51 -10.51 -35.12 -17.74
C LEU A 51 -10.46 -36.65 -17.93
N ARG A 52 -9.26 -37.22 -18.08
CA ARG A 52 -9.08 -38.68 -18.19
C ARG A 52 -7.96 -39.16 -17.27
N LEU A 53 -8.14 -40.35 -16.70
CA LEU A 53 -7.09 -41.04 -15.96
C LEU A 53 -5.98 -41.48 -16.89
N ALA A 54 -4.72 -41.30 -16.49
CA ALA A 54 -3.60 -41.92 -17.19
C ALA A 54 -3.61 -43.45 -17.03
N ASP A 55 -3.15 -44.18 -18.05
CA ASP A 55 -2.96 -45.63 -17.98
C ASP A 55 -1.56 -46.01 -18.50
N PRO A 56 -0.59 -46.39 -17.63
CA PRO A 56 -0.74 -46.57 -16.19
C PRO A 56 -0.93 -45.24 -15.45
N LEU A 57 -1.60 -45.30 -14.29
CA LEU A 57 -1.97 -44.12 -13.51
C LEU A 57 -0.79 -43.26 -13.06
N ASP A 58 0.39 -43.87 -12.90
CA ASP A 58 1.61 -43.17 -12.52
C ASP A 58 2.35 -42.53 -13.72
N ALA A 59 1.97 -42.82 -14.95
CA ALA A 59 2.61 -42.32 -16.17
C ALA A 59 4.14 -42.48 -16.20
N CYS A 60 4.70 -43.52 -15.57
CA CYS A 60 6.14 -43.80 -15.59
C CYS A 60 6.58 -44.63 -16.81
N SER A 61 5.65 -44.93 -17.70
CA SER A 61 5.87 -45.57 -19.00
C SER A 61 4.92 -44.95 -20.02
N SER A 62 5.11 -45.28 -21.30
CA SER A 62 4.19 -44.88 -22.38
C SER A 62 2.75 -45.23 -22.01
N LEU A 63 1.84 -44.26 -22.20
CA LEU A 63 0.44 -44.43 -21.85
C LEU A 63 -0.30 -45.26 -22.91
N LEU A 64 -1.18 -46.14 -22.47
CA LEU A 64 -2.00 -47.02 -23.32
C LEU A 64 -3.24 -46.30 -23.87
N ASN A 65 -3.69 -45.25 -23.17
CA ASN A 65 -4.86 -44.48 -23.53
C ASN A 65 -4.50 -43.24 -24.35
N GLU A 66 -3.93 -43.48 -25.53
CA GLU A 66 -3.60 -42.42 -26.48
C GLU A 66 -4.84 -41.62 -26.87
N VAL A 67 -4.68 -40.30 -26.92
CA VAL A 67 -5.74 -39.37 -27.31
C VAL A 67 -5.62 -39.15 -28.81
N GLU A 68 -6.52 -39.73 -29.59
CA GLU A 68 -6.64 -39.39 -31.00
C GLU A 68 -6.94 -37.90 -31.16
N TYR A 69 -6.22 -37.25 -32.06
CA TYR A 69 -6.36 -35.83 -32.35
C TYR A 69 -7.69 -35.60 -33.08
N SER A 70 -8.79 -35.49 -32.33
CA SER A 70 -10.07 -35.04 -32.88
C SER A 70 -10.02 -33.53 -33.08
N ASP A 71 -10.43 -33.03 -34.24
CA ASP A 71 -10.58 -31.61 -34.59
C ASP A 71 -11.50 -30.80 -33.63
N ALA A 72 -11.99 -31.40 -32.56
CA ALA A 72 -12.77 -30.74 -31.52
C ALA A 72 -11.88 -29.83 -30.67
N GLU A 73 -12.32 -28.60 -30.48
CA GLU A 73 -11.71 -27.55 -29.64
C GLU A 73 -11.48 -27.93 -28.16
N SER A 74 -11.86 -29.14 -27.72
CA SER A 74 -11.75 -29.58 -26.34
C SER A 74 -10.39 -30.23 -26.04
N ALA A 75 -9.61 -29.60 -25.16
CA ALA A 75 -8.35 -30.16 -24.68
C ALA A 75 -8.61 -31.43 -23.85
N THR A 76 -7.82 -32.50 -24.03
CA THR A 76 -7.86 -33.62 -23.08
C THR A 76 -6.79 -33.42 -22.01
N ILE A 77 -7.17 -33.57 -20.74
CA ILE A 77 -6.34 -33.34 -19.56
C ILE A 77 -6.07 -34.69 -18.87
N ALA A 78 -4.80 -35.04 -18.68
CA ALA A 78 -4.40 -36.25 -17.97
C ALA A 78 -4.47 -36.05 -16.46
N LEU A 79 -5.03 -37.01 -15.73
CA LEU A 79 -4.94 -37.11 -14.27
C LEU A 79 -3.97 -38.25 -13.90
N ILE A 80 -2.90 -37.91 -13.18
CA ILE A 80 -1.75 -38.76 -12.93
C ILE A 80 -1.46 -38.81 -11.43
N VAL A 81 -1.20 -39.99 -10.87
CA VAL A 81 -0.78 -40.12 -9.46
C VAL A 81 0.73 -39.88 -9.30
N ARG A 82 1.11 -39.22 -8.21
CA ARG A 82 2.51 -39.06 -7.80
C ARG A 82 3.17 -40.41 -7.47
N GLY A 83 4.51 -40.44 -7.59
CA GLY A 83 5.35 -41.57 -7.15
C GLY A 83 6.03 -42.30 -8.31
N LYS A 84 6.89 -43.27 -7.98
CA LYS A 84 7.65 -44.16 -8.88
C LYS A 84 8.69 -43.51 -9.83
N CYS A 85 8.40 -42.37 -10.42
CA CYS A 85 9.29 -41.65 -11.33
C CYS A 85 9.22 -40.13 -11.11
N ALA A 86 10.13 -39.39 -11.77
CA ALA A 86 10.19 -37.94 -11.67
C ALA A 86 8.97 -37.26 -12.30
N PHE A 87 8.62 -36.06 -11.82
CA PHE A 87 7.47 -35.31 -12.36
C PHE A 87 7.58 -35.04 -13.85
N GLU A 88 8.76 -34.62 -14.32
CA GLU A 88 9.01 -34.37 -15.74
C GLU A 88 8.71 -35.57 -16.63
N GLU A 89 9.11 -36.77 -16.21
CA GLU A 89 8.89 -38.02 -16.94
C GLU A 89 7.40 -38.31 -17.10
N LYS A 90 6.61 -38.10 -16.03
CA LYS A 90 5.14 -38.21 -16.07
C LYS A 90 4.53 -37.27 -17.09
N ILE A 91 4.97 -36.00 -17.08
CA ILE A 91 4.44 -34.98 -17.99
C ILE A 91 4.86 -35.28 -19.44
N ARG A 92 6.07 -35.79 -19.65
CA ARG A 92 6.58 -36.19 -20.96
C ARG A 92 5.77 -37.34 -21.55
N ASN A 93 5.53 -38.40 -20.77
CA ASN A 93 4.72 -39.54 -21.22
C ASN A 93 3.27 -39.15 -21.53
N ALA A 94 2.67 -38.26 -20.71
CA ALA A 94 1.34 -37.71 -21.00
C ALA A 94 1.32 -36.88 -22.29
N GLN A 95 2.34 -36.05 -22.51
CA GLN A 95 2.47 -35.28 -23.74
C GLN A 95 2.61 -36.17 -24.97
N GLU A 96 3.44 -37.20 -24.90
CA GLU A 96 3.67 -38.15 -26.00
C GLU A 96 2.38 -38.92 -26.36
N ALA A 97 1.52 -39.17 -25.38
CA ALA A 97 0.20 -39.77 -25.58
C ALA A 97 -0.88 -38.80 -26.09
N GLY A 98 -0.53 -37.54 -26.39
CA GLY A 98 -1.42 -36.56 -27.02
C GLY A 98 -2.25 -35.71 -26.05
N PHE A 99 -2.02 -35.79 -24.74
CA PHE A 99 -2.69 -34.91 -23.78
C PHE A 99 -2.22 -33.45 -23.94
N ARG A 100 -3.11 -32.49 -23.68
CA ARG A 100 -2.82 -31.06 -23.84
C ARG A 100 -2.48 -30.35 -22.52
N ALA A 101 -2.83 -30.97 -21.40
CA ALA A 101 -2.39 -30.60 -20.07
C ALA A 101 -2.39 -31.82 -19.14
N ALA A 102 -1.76 -31.69 -17.99
CA ALA A 102 -1.68 -32.75 -16.99
C ALA A 102 -1.89 -32.21 -15.57
N ILE A 103 -2.60 -32.99 -14.75
CA ILE A 103 -2.81 -32.76 -13.33
C ILE A 103 -2.14 -33.93 -12.60
N VAL A 104 -1.14 -33.64 -11.78
CA VAL A 104 -0.50 -34.62 -10.91
C VAL A 104 -1.09 -34.47 -9.51
N TYR A 105 -1.66 -35.53 -8.95
CA TYR A 105 -2.18 -35.49 -7.58
C TYR A 105 -1.29 -36.26 -6.61
N ASP A 106 -1.25 -35.77 -5.37
CA ASP A 106 -0.42 -36.37 -4.32
C ASP A 106 -0.88 -37.80 -3.99
N ASP A 107 0.07 -38.71 -3.78
CA ASP A 107 -0.17 -40.07 -3.28
C ASP A 107 -0.34 -40.09 -1.75
N GLN A 108 0.04 -39.00 -1.09
CA GLN A 108 -0.03 -38.83 0.35
C GLN A 108 -1.21 -37.94 0.74
N ARG A 109 -1.94 -38.31 1.80
CA ARG A 109 -3.08 -37.53 2.35
C ARG A 109 -2.68 -36.22 3.05
N ASN A 110 -1.53 -35.64 2.70
CA ASN A 110 -1.12 -34.35 3.23
C ASN A 110 -1.91 -33.22 2.52
N HIS A 111 -2.14 -32.11 3.22
CA HIS A 111 -2.80 -30.93 2.67
C HIS A 111 -1.82 -29.96 1.99
N ASN A 112 -0.52 -30.23 2.05
CA ASN A 112 0.49 -29.34 1.50
C ASN A 112 0.68 -29.57 -0.01
N LEU A 113 0.55 -28.49 -0.79
CA LEU A 113 0.96 -28.49 -2.19
C LEU A 113 2.49 -28.53 -2.30
N ILE A 114 2.99 -29.24 -3.30
CA ILE A 114 4.43 -29.37 -3.57
C ILE A 114 4.74 -28.70 -4.90
N SER A 115 5.88 -28.01 -4.96
CA SER A 115 6.39 -27.45 -6.20
C SER A 115 7.06 -28.56 -7.04
N MET A 116 6.51 -28.83 -8.23
CA MET A 116 7.10 -29.78 -9.16
C MET A 116 8.32 -29.15 -9.85
N MET A 117 9.48 -29.79 -9.67
CA MET A 117 10.75 -29.44 -10.32
C MET A 117 11.14 -30.51 -11.33
N GLY A 118 11.78 -30.11 -12.42
CA GLY A 118 12.14 -30.97 -13.56
C GLY A 118 12.88 -30.18 -14.63
N ASN A 119 13.39 -30.86 -15.66
CA ASN A 119 13.97 -30.23 -16.84
C ASN A 119 12.86 -29.78 -17.80
N PRO A 120 12.82 -28.50 -18.22
CA PRO A 120 11.80 -28.02 -19.15
C PRO A 120 12.01 -28.49 -20.60
N GLU A 121 13.17 -29.05 -20.94
CA GLU A 121 13.53 -29.37 -22.33
C GLU A 121 12.52 -30.33 -23.00
N GLY A 122 11.84 -29.85 -24.03
CA GLY A 122 10.86 -30.62 -24.78
C GLY A 122 9.48 -30.76 -24.12
N ILE A 123 9.26 -30.20 -22.93
CA ILE A 123 7.93 -30.14 -22.31
C ILE A 123 7.15 -28.93 -22.87
N ARG A 124 5.99 -29.18 -23.44
CA ARG A 124 5.15 -28.21 -24.17
C ARG A 124 3.72 -28.13 -23.64
N ILE A 125 3.30 -29.08 -22.81
CA ILE A 125 1.99 -29.06 -22.16
C ILE A 125 2.08 -28.36 -20.81
N TYR A 126 0.97 -27.79 -20.35
CA TYR A 126 0.90 -27.21 -19.01
C TYR A 126 0.64 -28.31 -17.97
N ALA A 127 1.26 -28.21 -16.81
CA ALA A 127 1.05 -29.16 -15.73
C ALA A 127 0.90 -28.50 -14.37
N VAL A 128 0.00 -29.04 -13.55
CA VAL A 128 -0.29 -28.55 -12.20
C VAL A 128 -0.35 -29.69 -11.18
N PHE A 129 -0.07 -29.37 -9.92
CA PHE A 129 -0.05 -30.31 -8.82
C PHE A 129 -1.20 -30.04 -7.86
N VAL A 130 -1.95 -31.06 -7.45
CA VAL A 130 -3.05 -30.95 -6.49
C VAL A 130 -2.86 -31.90 -5.30
N SER A 131 -3.52 -31.59 -4.19
CA SER A 131 -3.54 -32.47 -3.02
C SER A 131 -4.19 -33.83 -3.32
N ASN A 132 -3.92 -34.84 -2.49
CA ASN A 132 -4.54 -36.16 -2.64
C ASN A 132 -6.08 -36.10 -2.58
N VAL A 133 -6.65 -35.29 -1.67
CA VAL A 133 -8.11 -35.15 -1.55
C VAL A 133 -8.73 -34.58 -2.83
N ALA A 134 -8.10 -33.55 -3.41
CA ALA A 134 -8.53 -33.00 -4.70
C ALA A 134 -8.39 -34.05 -5.81
N GLY A 135 -7.28 -34.79 -5.85
CA GLY A 135 -7.03 -35.85 -6.81
C GLY A 135 -8.05 -36.97 -6.80
N GLU A 136 -8.45 -37.47 -5.62
CA GLU A 136 -9.47 -38.53 -5.53
C GLU A 136 -10.85 -38.02 -5.99
N ILE A 137 -11.22 -36.77 -5.68
CA ILE A 137 -12.46 -36.18 -6.20
C ILE A 137 -12.39 -36.07 -7.73
N LEU A 138 -11.28 -35.55 -8.27
CA LEU A 138 -11.07 -35.45 -9.72
C LEU A 138 -11.11 -36.84 -10.39
N ARG A 139 -10.61 -37.88 -9.72
CA ARG A 139 -10.60 -39.25 -10.22
C ARG A 139 -12.00 -39.84 -10.34
N GLU A 140 -12.89 -39.58 -9.39
CA GLU A 140 -14.30 -40.01 -9.46
C GLU A 140 -15.00 -39.39 -10.69
N HIS A 141 -14.71 -38.13 -11.01
CA HIS A 141 -15.30 -37.43 -12.15
C HIS A 141 -14.62 -37.76 -13.49
N ALA A 142 -13.33 -38.14 -13.49
CA ALA A 142 -12.62 -38.59 -14.69
C ALA A 142 -13.18 -39.89 -15.29
N GLN A 143 -13.97 -40.64 -14.52
CA GLN A 143 -14.67 -41.85 -14.98
C GLN A 143 -16.10 -41.57 -15.48
N ALA A 144 -16.66 -40.39 -15.16
CA ALA A 144 -17.98 -39.98 -15.59
C ALA A 144 -17.93 -39.42 -17.03
N VAL A 145 -18.81 -39.91 -17.89
CA VAL A 145 -18.87 -39.47 -19.29
C VAL A 145 -19.43 -38.05 -19.35
N GLY A 146 -18.62 -37.08 -19.78
CA GLY A 146 -19.04 -35.72 -20.09
C GLY A 146 -18.54 -34.61 -19.17
N ASP A 147 -17.70 -34.93 -18.17
CA ASP A 147 -17.19 -33.93 -17.23
C ASP A 147 -15.97 -33.20 -17.78
N GLU A 148 -16.10 -31.87 -17.86
CA GLU A 148 -15.01 -30.98 -18.23
C GLU A 148 -14.30 -30.41 -17.00
N CYS A 149 -12.98 -30.41 -17.07
CA CYS A 149 -12.09 -29.78 -16.10
C CYS A 149 -11.40 -28.58 -16.75
N CYS A 150 -11.24 -27.51 -15.99
CA CYS A 150 -10.53 -26.31 -16.41
C CYS A 150 -9.35 -26.05 -15.48
N ILE A 151 -8.18 -25.76 -16.06
CA ILE A 151 -7.02 -25.27 -15.35
C ILE A 151 -6.89 -23.78 -15.65
N ILE A 152 -7.01 -22.97 -14.61
CA ILE A 152 -6.99 -21.52 -14.72
C ILE A 152 -5.62 -21.04 -14.23
N SER A 153 -4.82 -20.48 -15.14
CA SER A 153 -3.58 -19.80 -14.77
C SER A 153 -3.86 -18.32 -14.54
N VAL A 154 -3.72 -17.89 -13.28
CA VAL A 154 -3.83 -16.47 -12.91
C VAL A 154 -2.43 -15.87 -13.10
N LEU A 155 -2.29 -14.98 -14.10
CA LEU A 155 -1.04 -14.40 -14.63
C LEU A 155 0.07 -14.11 -13.61
N ASP A 156 1.30 -14.34 -14.08
CA ASP A 156 2.61 -13.97 -13.51
C ASP A 156 2.99 -12.48 -13.71
N GLU A 157 2.08 -11.63 -14.22
CA GLU A 157 2.25 -10.16 -14.25
C GLU A 157 2.22 -9.53 -12.85
N THR A 158 2.11 -10.38 -11.82
CA THR A 158 1.84 -10.03 -10.44
C THR A 158 3.06 -9.56 -9.67
N ALA A 159 4.29 -9.86 -10.10
CA ALA A 159 5.47 -9.32 -9.42
C ALA A 159 5.46 -7.79 -9.45
N TRP A 160 5.23 -7.19 -10.62
CA TRP A 160 5.16 -5.74 -10.76
C TRP A 160 3.90 -5.17 -10.13
N THR A 161 2.73 -5.82 -10.27
CA THR A 161 1.50 -5.29 -9.67
C THR A 161 1.53 -5.37 -8.14
N VAL A 162 2.09 -6.43 -7.53
CA VAL A 162 2.27 -6.56 -6.08
C VAL A 162 3.26 -5.51 -5.56
N LEU A 163 4.35 -5.25 -6.29
CA LEU A 163 5.29 -4.18 -5.95
C LEU A 163 4.63 -2.80 -6.04
N VAL A 164 3.84 -2.55 -7.09
CA VAL A 164 3.09 -1.29 -7.26
C VAL A 164 2.04 -1.11 -6.16
N ILE A 165 1.28 -2.16 -5.82
CA ILE A 165 0.28 -2.12 -4.74
C ILE A 165 0.95 -1.85 -3.39
N SER A 166 2.08 -2.52 -3.12
CA SER A 166 2.87 -2.32 -1.91
C SER A 166 3.45 -0.91 -1.84
N PHE A 167 3.88 -0.34 -2.96
CA PHE A 167 4.37 1.04 -3.03
C PHE A 167 3.24 2.06 -2.77
N ILE A 168 2.07 1.87 -3.39
CA ILE A 168 0.90 2.73 -3.20
C ILE A 168 0.43 2.70 -1.74
N SER A 169 0.41 1.53 -1.09
CA SER A 169 0.00 1.40 0.30
C SER A 169 0.95 2.13 1.27
N VAL A 170 2.27 2.02 1.05
CA VAL A 170 3.27 2.77 1.84
C VAL A 170 3.10 4.27 1.68
N LEU A 171 2.91 4.77 0.44
CA LEU A 171 2.67 6.20 0.21
C LEU A 171 1.40 6.71 0.91
N ALA A 172 0.32 5.92 0.90
CA ALA A 172 -0.91 6.26 1.60
C ALA A 172 -0.70 6.37 3.12
N VAL A 173 0.03 5.42 3.73
CA VAL A 173 0.37 5.46 5.17
C VAL A 173 1.23 6.68 5.50
N MET A 174 2.24 6.98 4.69
CA MET A 174 3.10 8.16 4.91
C MET A 174 2.31 9.47 4.81
N SER A 175 1.39 9.58 3.86
CA SER A 175 0.50 10.75 3.74
C SER A 175 -0.40 10.91 4.97
N LEU A 176 -0.96 9.82 5.50
CA LEU A 176 -1.79 9.85 6.71
C LEU A 176 -0.97 10.33 7.92
N LEU A 177 0.23 9.78 8.12
CA LEU A 177 1.12 10.20 9.20
C LEU A 177 1.52 11.67 9.09
N ALA A 178 1.81 12.15 7.87
CA ALA A 178 2.13 13.55 7.63
C ALA A 178 0.96 14.47 8.00
N THR A 179 -0.27 14.14 7.58
CA THR A 179 -1.46 14.96 7.95
C THR A 179 -1.69 14.99 9.46
N ILE A 180 -1.50 13.87 10.16
CA ILE A 180 -1.57 13.82 11.63
C ILE A 180 -0.49 14.70 12.26
N PHE A 181 0.75 14.63 11.77
CA PHE A 181 1.86 15.44 12.26
C PHE A 181 1.62 16.94 12.04
N PHE A 182 1.18 17.34 10.85
CA PHE A 182 0.90 18.74 10.54
C PHE A 182 -0.28 19.29 11.33
N THR A 183 -1.37 18.52 11.46
CA THR A 183 -2.52 18.94 12.29
C THR A 183 -2.16 19.01 13.77
N TYR A 184 -1.37 18.06 14.28
CA TYR A 184 -0.84 18.09 15.65
C TYR A 184 0.07 19.30 15.89
N ASN A 185 1.01 19.56 14.98
CA ASN A 185 1.94 20.67 15.12
C ASN A 185 1.22 22.02 14.96
N HIS A 186 0.26 22.12 14.02
CA HIS A 186 -0.58 23.32 13.87
C HIS A 186 -1.44 23.57 15.12
N TRP A 187 -2.01 22.52 15.72
CA TRP A 187 -2.71 22.62 17.00
C TRP A 187 -1.78 23.05 18.14
N ARG A 188 -0.55 22.53 18.17
CA ARG A 188 0.48 22.90 19.15
C ARG A 188 0.93 24.36 18.99
N THR A 189 1.11 24.84 17.76
CA THR A 189 1.45 26.25 17.50
C THR A 189 0.26 27.17 17.78
N SER A 190 -0.97 26.73 17.51
CA SER A 190 -2.20 27.49 17.82
C SER A 190 -2.41 27.67 19.32
N LYS A 191 -1.96 26.71 20.15
CA LYS A 191 -1.96 26.83 21.62
C LYS A 191 -0.90 27.79 22.19
N LYS A 192 0.04 28.30 21.38
CA LYS A 192 0.88 29.44 21.80
C LYS A 192 0.05 30.72 21.62
N THR A 193 -0.72 31.06 22.65
CA THR A 193 -1.41 32.35 22.77
C THR A 193 -0.44 33.49 22.49
N LYS A 194 -0.78 34.37 21.53
CA LYS A 194 -0.10 35.66 21.36
C LYS A 194 -0.25 36.43 22.68
N PRO A 195 0.81 37.02 23.26
CA PRO A 195 0.64 37.84 24.46
C PRO A 195 0.03 39.17 24.02
N VAL A 196 -1.29 39.30 24.18
CA VAL A 196 -2.02 40.54 23.90
C VAL A 196 -2.11 41.32 25.20
N VAL A 197 -1.43 42.47 25.29
CA VAL A 197 -1.75 43.48 26.31
C VAL A 197 -3.05 44.15 25.88
N ASP A 198 -4.06 44.11 26.76
CA ASP A 198 -5.35 44.76 26.53
C ASP A 198 -5.13 46.26 26.33
N VAL A 199 -5.74 46.82 25.27
CA VAL A 199 -5.54 48.20 24.79
C VAL A 199 -5.77 49.23 25.90
N LYS A 200 -6.61 48.88 26.89
CA LYS A 200 -6.91 49.70 28.07
C LYS A 200 -5.69 50.08 28.93
N VAL A 201 -4.63 49.27 28.96
CA VAL A 201 -3.43 49.55 29.77
C VAL A 201 -2.54 50.61 29.10
N PHE A 202 -2.56 50.71 27.76
CA PHE A 202 -1.73 51.64 27.00
C PHE A 202 -2.14 53.11 27.19
N ASP A 203 -3.44 53.36 27.36
CA ASP A 203 -3.99 54.71 27.49
C ASP A 203 -3.62 55.36 28.84
N ILE A 204 -3.25 54.55 29.84
CA ILE A 204 -2.87 54.99 31.20
C ILE A 204 -1.40 55.45 31.26
N LEU A 205 -0.57 55.08 30.28
CA LEU A 205 0.85 55.43 30.27
C LEU A 205 1.07 56.94 30.13
N PRO A 206 2.03 57.53 30.87
CA PRO A 206 2.35 58.95 30.76
C PRO A 206 2.79 59.30 29.34
N SER A 207 2.15 60.33 28.77
CA SER A 207 2.49 60.90 27.47
C SER A 207 3.16 62.25 27.65
N ILE A 208 4.25 62.46 26.91
CA ILE A 208 4.99 63.72 26.87
C ILE A 208 5.02 64.23 25.42
N THR A 209 5.07 65.55 25.25
CA THR A 209 5.28 66.18 23.95
C THR A 209 6.71 66.68 23.83
N PHE A 210 7.42 66.23 22.80
CA PHE A 210 8.81 66.62 22.60
C PHE A 210 8.90 68.12 22.27
N GLY A 211 9.65 68.88 23.08
CA GLY A 211 9.87 70.32 22.87
C GLY A 211 9.09 71.29 23.78
N SER A 212 8.23 70.82 24.67
CA SER A 212 7.63 71.71 25.69
C SER A 212 8.59 71.92 26.87
N GLN A 213 8.79 73.17 27.30
CA GLN A 213 9.64 73.54 28.43
C GLN A 213 9.09 72.98 29.75
N ASN A 214 9.41 71.72 30.09
CA ASN A 214 9.57 71.19 31.44
C ASN A 214 10.00 69.70 31.41
N LEU A 215 11.20 69.47 31.97
CA LEU A 215 11.62 68.32 32.79
C LEU A 215 11.87 66.92 32.18
N ILE A 216 13.12 66.49 32.47
CA ILE A 216 13.67 65.13 32.65
C ILE A 216 14.53 64.61 31.49
N SER A 217 15.80 64.42 31.83
CA SER A 217 16.90 63.79 31.07
C SER A 217 16.45 62.62 30.18
N HIS A 218 16.28 62.89 28.89
CA HIS A 218 16.06 61.87 27.87
C HIS A 218 17.38 61.17 27.53
N ILE A 219 17.37 59.84 27.58
CA ILE A 219 18.56 59.01 27.33
C ILE A 219 18.83 58.87 25.82
N GLY A 220 17.98 59.42 24.95
CA GLY A 220 18.27 59.54 23.52
C GLY A 220 17.32 60.50 22.80
N GLU A 221 17.80 61.12 21.73
CA GLU A 221 17.00 61.96 20.81
C GLU A 221 16.32 61.12 19.70
N THR A 222 16.46 59.80 19.76
CA THR A 222 16.06 58.84 18.72
C THR A 222 15.12 57.78 19.26
N CYS A 223 14.04 57.50 18.55
CA CYS A 223 13.17 56.36 18.85
C CYS A 223 13.83 55.06 18.38
N VAL A 224 14.21 54.15 19.28
CA VAL A 224 14.87 52.89 18.89
C VAL A 224 13.98 51.89 18.15
N ILE A 225 12.67 52.14 18.06
CA ILE A 225 11.74 51.26 17.32
C ILE A 225 11.72 51.62 15.83
N CYS A 226 11.66 52.90 15.47
CA CYS A 226 11.68 53.36 14.07
C CYS A 226 13.05 53.88 13.61
N LEU A 227 13.99 54.07 14.55
CA LEU A 227 15.32 54.64 14.31
C LEU A 227 15.29 56.09 13.78
N GLU A 228 14.20 56.81 14.04
CA GLU A 228 14.06 58.22 13.65
C GLU A 228 14.25 59.15 14.86
N ASP A 229 14.86 60.32 14.61
CA ASP A 229 14.99 61.40 15.59
C ASP A 229 13.62 62.00 15.94
N TYR A 230 13.45 62.39 17.20
CA TYR A 230 12.23 63.04 17.66
C TYR A 230 12.10 64.45 17.09
N LYS A 231 10.90 64.79 16.61
CA LYS A 231 10.58 66.13 16.09
C LYS A 231 9.76 66.92 17.10
N TYR A 232 9.94 68.24 17.08
CA TYR A 232 9.19 69.16 17.93
C TYR A 232 7.68 68.97 17.74
N GLY A 233 6.96 68.78 18.85
CA GLY A 233 5.51 68.55 18.89
C GLY A 233 5.09 67.09 18.76
N GLU A 234 6.00 66.13 18.63
CA GLU A 234 5.66 64.71 18.58
C GLU A 234 5.26 64.15 19.95
N ASN A 235 4.30 63.21 19.94
CA ASN A 235 3.79 62.54 21.13
C ASN A 235 4.61 61.30 21.46
N LEU A 236 5.30 61.32 22.59
CA LEU A 236 6.05 60.20 23.11
C LEU A 236 5.31 59.57 24.30
N LYS A 237 5.52 58.27 24.48
CA LYS A 237 5.02 57.51 25.61
C LYS A 237 6.20 56.98 26.41
N VAL A 238 6.15 57.18 27.71
CA VAL A 238 7.19 56.72 28.64
C VAL A 238 6.69 55.47 29.36
N LEU A 239 7.47 54.40 29.31
CA LEU A 239 7.18 53.16 30.04
C LEU A 239 7.56 53.29 31.53
N PRO A 240 7.05 52.42 32.43
CA PRO A 240 7.40 52.45 33.86
C PRO A 240 8.90 52.31 34.13
N CYS A 241 9.63 51.66 33.22
CA CYS A 241 11.09 51.56 33.23
C CYS A 241 11.82 52.82 32.73
N GLN A 242 11.10 53.94 32.54
CA GLN A 242 11.58 55.27 32.15
C GLN A 242 12.14 55.40 30.72
N HIS A 243 11.96 54.39 29.88
CA HIS A 243 12.29 54.49 28.45
C HIS A 243 11.14 55.12 27.65
N ASP A 244 11.50 56.01 26.73
CA ASP A 244 10.60 56.77 25.87
C ASP A 244 10.62 56.27 24.41
N PHE A 245 9.47 56.39 23.74
CA PHE A 245 9.26 56.00 22.35
C PHE A 245 8.13 56.83 21.73
N HIS A 246 8.05 56.92 20.39
CA HIS A 246 6.84 57.41 19.73
C HIS A 246 5.61 56.60 20.16
N ALA A 247 4.52 57.29 20.48
CA ALA A 247 3.29 56.64 20.95
C ALA A 247 2.77 55.57 19.97
N SER A 248 2.87 55.80 18.66
CA SER A 248 2.49 54.85 17.61
C SER A 248 3.39 53.61 17.55
N CYS A 249 4.70 53.82 17.71
CA CYS A 249 5.72 52.78 17.67
C CYS A 249 5.58 51.82 18.86
N VAL A 250 5.52 52.36 20.08
CA VAL A 250 5.36 51.52 21.28
C VAL A 250 3.99 50.86 21.34
N LYS A 251 2.91 51.52 20.86
CA LYS A 251 1.59 50.88 20.75
C LYS A 251 1.64 49.67 19.84
N SER A 252 2.27 49.80 18.67
CA SER A 252 2.42 48.70 17.71
C SER A 252 3.28 47.57 18.27
N TRP A 253 4.35 47.90 18.99
CA TRP A 253 5.21 46.93 19.67
C TRP A 253 4.42 46.10 20.69
N LEU A 254 3.70 46.79 21.59
CA LEU A 254 2.99 46.18 22.71
C LEU A 254 1.75 45.38 22.33
N THR A 255 1.15 45.70 21.19
CA THR A 255 -0.06 45.01 20.70
C THR A 255 0.23 43.86 19.76
N LYS A 256 1.36 43.90 19.02
CA LYS A 256 1.65 42.90 17.97
C LYS A 256 2.78 41.95 18.31
N TRP A 257 3.76 42.36 19.12
CA TRP A 257 5.03 41.66 19.21
C TRP A 257 5.34 41.15 20.63
N ALA A 258 5.29 42.00 21.64
CA ALA A 258 5.77 41.66 22.98
C ALA A 258 5.20 42.59 24.08
N THR A 259 5.17 42.16 25.34
CA THR A 259 4.65 42.96 26.47
C THR A 259 5.73 43.63 27.32
N PHE A 260 6.98 43.60 26.85
CA PHE A 260 8.16 44.11 27.55
C PHE A 260 8.80 45.28 26.81
N CYS A 261 9.57 46.08 27.55
CA CYS A 261 10.34 47.20 27.03
C CYS A 261 11.38 46.73 25.98
N PRO A 262 11.44 47.36 24.78
CA PRO A 262 12.44 47.05 23.76
C PRO A 262 13.90 47.21 24.23
N ILE A 263 14.15 48.11 25.18
CA ILE A 263 15.50 48.45 25.62
C ILE A 263 15.95 47.53 26.77
N CYS A 264 15.20 47.48 27.87
CA CYS A 264 15.62 46.77 29.08
C CYS A 264 14.89 45.44 29.34
N LYS A 265 13.94 45.06 28.48
CA LYS A 265 13.10 43.84 28.63
C LYS A 265 12.27 43.79 29.93
N HIS A 266 12.10 44.92 30.63
CA HIS A 266 11.19 45.03 31.76
C HIS A 266 9.74 44.81 31.30
N ASP A 267 8.99 43.91 31.96
CA ASP A 267 7.58 43.68 31.65
C ASP A 267 6.76 44.88 32.12
N ILE A 268 5.81 45.31 31.31
CA ILE A 268 4.96 46.47 31.62
C ILE A 268 3.81 46.07 32.56
N ARG A 269 3.58 44.76 32.76
CA ARG A 269 2.54 44.22 33.64
C ARG A 269 2.95 44.13 35.11
N THR A 270 4.23 44.32 35.43
CA THR A 270 4.81 44.24 36.78
C THR A 270 5.09 45.62 37.32
#